data_AF-A0A6M3IH69-F1
#
_entry.id   AF-A0A6M3IH69-F1
#
_cell.length_a   1.000
_cell.length_b   1.000
_cell.length_c   1.000
_cell.angle_alpha   90.00
_cell.angle_beta   90.00
_cell.angle_gamma   90.00
#
_symmetry.space_group_name_H-M   'P 1'
#
loop_
_entity.id
_entity.type
_entity.pdbx_description
1 polymer ?
#
loop_
_entity_poly.entity_id
_entity_poly.type
_entity_poly.pdbx_seq_one_letter_code
_entity_poly.pdbx_strand_id
1 'polypeptide(L)'
;MVRKLSQRSSSSSSGWGSLYPGYSTQKSSGIASIRYLPNGVMLQLEVPYHKEFNEMLKSSIVYKKRIYDANDKCWYIVRDQLDKLCHILDKYYSETILLDFPMAETSTGAYSKLFLLDGAPLDLVRTAYRTLAKIYHTDKPTGDKAKMQDINAAYKELMGEFVNGDSDEKGD
;
A
#
# COMPACT_ATOMS: atom_id res chain seq x y z
N MET A 1 -8.51 -6.76 -4.93
CA MET A 1 -9.36 -7.51 -3.99
C MET A 1 -10.04 -6.49 -3.09
N VAL A 2 -11.38 -6.44 -3.03
CA VAL A 2 -12.09 -5.50 -2.15
C VAL A 2 -12.33 -6.21 -0.83
N ARG A 3 -11.70 -5.76 0.26
CA ARG A 3 -11.96 -6.29 1.60
C ARG A 3 -12.94 -5.38 2.31
N LYS A 4 -14.13 -5.91 2.62
CA LYS A 4 -15.04 -5.24 3.56
C LYS A 4 -14.42 -5.31 4.95
N LEU A 5 -14.10 -4.15 5.51
CA LEU A 5 -13.80 -4.04 6.93
C LEU A 5 -15.14 -4.02 7.66
N SER A 6 -15.69 -5.21 7.98
CA SER A 6 -16.50 -5.47 9.20
C SER A 6 -17.58 -6.53 8.97
N GLN A 7 -17.49 -7.62 9.72
CA GLN A 7 -18.44 -7.91 10.80
C GLN A 7 -17.65 -8.50 11.97
N ARG A 8 -16.96 -7.65 12.76
CA ARG A 8 -16.61 -8.10 14.11
C ARG A 8 -17.92 -8.13 14.88
N SER A 9 -18.39 -9.33 15.19
CA SER A 9 -19.53 -9.59 16.05
C SER A 9 -19.40 -8.72 17.30
N SER A 10 -20.37 -7.84 17.47
CA SER A 10 -20.52 -6.96 18.61
C SER A 10 -20.79 -7.79 19.86
N SER A 11 -19.73 -8.31 20.49
CA SER A 11 -19.76 -8.86 21.84
C SER A 11 -19.49 -7.74 22.86
N SER A 12 -20.54 -7.45 23.63
CA SER A 12 -20.56 -6.74 24.91
C SER A 12 -19.67 -5.49 25.03
N SER A 13 -20.27 -4.32 24.79
CA SER A 13 -19.70 -3.04 25.19
C SER A 13 -19.60 -2.96 26.72
N SER A 14 -18.40 -3.14 27.26
CA SER A 14 -18.07 -2.71 28.61
C SER A 14 -17.99 -1.18 28.59
N GLY A 15 -18.82 -0.55 29.42
CA GLY A 15 -19.07 0.89 29.39
C GLY A 15 -17.82 1.74 29.62
N TRP A 16 -17.40 2.44 28.58
CA TRP A 16 -16.69 3.70 28.73
C TRP A 16 -17.74 4.81 28.75
N GLY A 17 -17.94 5.42 29.91
CA GLY A 17 -18.91 6.49 30.12
C GLY A 17 -18.70 7.64 29.14
N SER A 18 -19.76 7.98 28.42
CA SER A 18 -19.78 9.08 27.45
C SER A 18 -19.55 10.41 28.16
N LEU A 19 -18.34 10.98 28.03
CA LEU A 19 -18.00 12.34 28.47
C LEU A 19 -18.59 13.43 27.56
N TYR A 20 -19.44 13.07 26.59
CA TYR A 20 -20.09 14.01 25.68
C TYR A 20 -21.62 13.78 25.70
N PRO A 21 -22.39 14.60 26.45
CA PRO A 21 -23.84 14.54 26.43
C PRO A 21 -24.40 15.12 25.11
N GLY A 22 -25.24 14.36 24.41
CA GLY A 22 -26.34 14.95 23.62
C GLY A 22 -26.35 14.81 22.09
N TYR A 23 -25.38 14.17 21.42
CA TYR A 23 -25.43 14.03 19.96
C TYR A 23 -25.82 12.61 19.56
N SER A 24 -27.05 12.42 19.08
CA SER A 24 -27.43 11.19 18.37
C SER A 24 -26.76 11.22 16.99
N THR A 25 -25.55 10.69 16.91
CA THR A 25 -24.87 10.47 15.62
C THR A 25 -25.67 9.45 14.80
N GLN A 26 -26.58 9.91 13.94
CA GLN A 26 -27.09 9.07 12.86
C GLN A 26 -25.93 8.78 11.92
N LYS A 27 -25.61 7.49 11.73
CA LYS A 27 -24.63 7.08 10.73
C LYS A 27 -25.10 7.56 9.37
N SER A 28 -24.19 8.20 8.62
CA SER A 28 -24.49 8.50 7.23
C SER A 28 -24.53 7.21 6.42
N SER A 29 -25.40 7.13 5.42
CA SER A 29 -25.47 6.01 4.47
C SER A 29 -24.29 5.97 3.49
N GLY A 30 -23.29 6.83 3.69
CA GLY A 30 -22.11 6.94 2.87
C GLY A 30 -21.13 5.77 3.05
N ILE A 31 -20.46 5.40 1.97
CA ILE A 31 -19.34 4.45 2.00
C ILE A 31 -18.04 5.23 2.16
N ALA A 32 -17.24 4.88 3.16
CA ALA A 32 -15.87 5.37 3.29
C ALA A 32 -14.92 4.44 2.52
N SER A 33 -13.93 5.00 1.82
CA SER A 33 -12.89 4.22 1.17
C SER A 33 -11.51 4.60 1.71
N ILE A 34 -10.71 3.60 2.05
CA ILE A 34 -9.30 3.76 2.44
C ILE A 34 -8.46 3.08 1.37
N ARG A 35 -7.50 3.79 0.79
CA ARG A 35 -6.54 3.27 -0.17
C ARG A 35 -5.13 3.44 0.36
N TYR A 36 -4.30 2.41 0.25
CA TYR A 36 -2.87 2.57 0.54
C TYR A 36 -2.20 3.36 -0.60
N LEU A 37 -1.19 4.19 -0.30
CA LEU A 37 -0.32 4.81 -1.33
C LEU A 37 0.96 4.00 -1.61
N PRO A 38 1.59 4.10 -2.80
CA PRO A 38 2.63 3.15 -3.24
C PRO A 38 3.85 3.12 -2.32
N ASN A 39 4.09 4.23 -1.63
CA ASN A 39 5.14 4.34 -0.62
C ASN A 39 4.89 3.47 0.63
N GLY A 40 3.67 2.98 0.85
CA GLY A 40 3.26 2.22 2.04
C GLY A 40 3.23 3.02 3.35
N VAL A 41 3.54 4.32 3.29
CA VAL A 41 3.65 5.23 4.44
C VAL A 41 2.34 5.97 4.68
N MET A 42 1.59 6.26 3.62
CA MET A 42 0.36 7.05 3.69
C MET A 42 -0.85 6.28 3.18
N LEU A 43 -2.00 6.68 3.69
CA LEU A 43 -3.33 6.23 3.33
C LEU A 43 -4.05 7.40 2.68
N GLN A 44 -4.68 7.17 1.54
CA GLN A 44 -5.66 8.06 0.96
C GLN A 44 -7.04 7.67 1.50
N LEU A 45 -7.80 8.64 1.99
CA LEU A 45 -9.13 8.46 2.56
C LEU A 45 -10.12 9.32 1.78
N GLU A 46 -11.08 8.66 1.13
CA GLU A 46 -12.20 9.32 0.46
C GLU A 46 -13.47 9.03 1.25
N VAL A 47 -14.18 10.08 1.63
CA VAL A 47 -15.42 9.96 2.39
C VAL A 47 -16.44 11.00 1.94
N PRO A 48 -17.74 10.69 1.98
CA PRO A 48 -18.79 11.70 1.86
C PRO A 48 -18.63 12.78 2.93
N TYR A 49 -18.88 14.03 2.55
CA TYR A 49 -18.71 15.15 3.47
C TYR A 49 -19.63 15.01 4.69
N HIS A 50 -19.02 14.95 5.86
CA HIS A 50 -19.72 14.93 7.14
C HIS A 50 -18.97 15.84 8.12
N LYS A 51 -19.65 16.89 8.61
CA LYS A 51 -19.02 17.94 9.43
C LYS A 51 -18.42 17.37 10.71
N GLU A 52 -19.21 16.62 11.48
CA GLU A 52 -18.75 16.05 12.76
C GLU A 52 -17.62 15.03 12.59
N PHE A 53 -17.65 14.22 11.53
CA PHE A 53 -16.54 13.35 11.17
C PHE A 53 -15.26 14.15 10.96
N ASN A 54 -15.31 15.25 10.18
CA ASN A 54 -14.14 16.07 9.92
C ASN A 54 -13.58 16.71 11.21
N GLU A 55 -14.45 17.14 12.12
CA GLU A 55 -14.04 17.67 13.43
C GLU A 55 -13.40 16.59 14.29
N MET A 56 -14.00 15.39 14.35
CA MET A 56 -13.47 14.24 15.08
C MET A 56 -12.13 13.74 14.52
N LEU A 57 -12.01 13.68 13.19
CA LEU A 57 -10.77 13.34 12.50
C LEU A 57 -9.66 14.32 12.86
N LYS A 58 -9.99 15.63 12.87
CA LYS A 58 -9.04 16.69 13.19
C LYS A 58 -8.61 16.69 14.65
N SER A 59 -9.48 16.31 15.58
CA SER A 59 -9.14 16.22 17.01
C SER A 59 -8.38 14.94 17.36
N SER A 60 -8.68 13.82 16.71
CA SER A 60 -8.14 12.49 17.06
C SER A 60 -6.79 12.18 16.42
N ILE A 61 -6.54 12.69 15.21
CA ILE A 61 -5.28 12.51 14.48
C ILE A 61 -4.40 13.75 14.71
N VAL A 62 -3.07 13.60 14.72
CA VAL A 62 -2.16 14.74 14.86
C VAL A 62 -2.11 15.52 13.54
N TYR A 63 -2.13 16.86 13.59
CA TYR A 63 -2.10 17.71 12.39
C TYR A 63 -0.97 17.35 11.41
N LYS A 64 0.25 17.12 11.91
CA LYS A 64 1.42 16.72 11.09
C LYS A 64 1.30 15.35 10.42
N LYS A 65 0.32 14.54 10.81
CA LYS A 65 0.07 13.20 10.27
C LYS A 65 -1.13 13.15 9.33
N ARG A 66 -1.71 14.30 8.98
CA ARG A 66 -2.78 14.42 8.00
C ARG A 66 -2.55 15.58 7.05
N ILE A 67 -2.96 15.42 5.80
CA ILE A 67 -2.98 16.47 4.79
C ILE A 67 -4.33 16.38 4.09
N TYR A 68 -4.99 17.50 3.87
CA TYR A 68 -6.19 17.54 3.04
C TYR A 68 -5.81 18.01 1.65
N ASP A 69 -6.28 17.30 0.63
CA ASP A 69 -6.15 17.71 -0.76
C ASP A 69 -7.51 18.21 -1.26
N ALA A 70 -7.55 19.51 -1.61
CA ALA A 70 -8.77 20.16 -2.08
C ALA A 70 -9.14 19.77 -3.51
N ASN A 71 -8.17 19.36 -4.34
CA ASN A 71 -8.40 18.98 -5.74
C ASN A 71 -9.11 17.62 -5.80
N ASP A 72 -8.55 16.65 -5.09
CA ASP A 72 -9.10 15.28 -5.03
C ASP A 72 -10.19 15.14 -3.95
N LYS A 73 -10.39 16.18 -3.14
CA LYS A 73 -11.31 16.20 -1.98
C LYS A 73 -11.11 15.03 -1.03
N CYS A 74 -9.86 14.60 -0.85
CA CYS A 74 -9.50 13.45 -0.01
C CYS A 74 -8.53 13.84 1.12
N TRP A 75 -8.42 12.96 2.11
CA TRP A 75 -7.46 13.08 3.20
C TRP A 75 -6.30 12.11 2.98
N TYR A 76 -5.07 12.60 3.11
CA TYR A 76 -3.87 11.77 3.20
C TYR A 76 -3.46 11.64 4.67
N ILE A 77 -3.36 10.41 5.18
CA ILE A 77 -3.12 10.12 6.61
C ILE A 77 -1.95 9.14 6.72
N VAL A 78 -1.03 9.37 7.66
CA VAL A 78 0.09 8.44 7.90
C VAL A 78 -0.46 7.09 8.39
N ARG A 79 0.07 5.99 7.84
CA ARG A 79 -0.39 4.61 8.07
C ARG A 79 -0.42 4.21 9.56
N ASP A 80 0.48 4.74 10.38
CA ASP A 80 0.52 4.45 11.81
C ASP A 80 -0.70 4.97 12.61
N GLN A 81 -1.58 5.75 11.96
CA GLN A 81 -2.86 6.19 12.53
C GLN A 81 -4.05 5.32 12.08
N LEU A 82 -3.82 4.21 11.38
CA LEU A 82 -4.88 3.37 10.81
C LEU A 82 -5.89 2.92 11.85
N ASP A 83 -5.47 2.45 13.03
CA ASP A 83 -6.39 1.96 14.06
C ASP A 83 -7.34 3.06 14.56
N LYS A 84 -6.81 4.27 14.78
CA LYS A 84 -7.62 5.44 15.16
C LYS A 84 -8.57 5.83 14.04
N LEU A 85 -8.10 5.81 12.80
CA LEU A 85 -8.91 6.12 11.63
C LEU A 85 -10.08 5.13 11.50
N CYS A 86 -9.82 3.83 11.59
CA CYS A 86 -10.86 2.80 11.57
C CYS A 86 -11.90 3.02 12.66
N HIS A 87 -11.48 3.33 13.89
CA HIS A 87 -12.41 3.61 15.00
C HIS A 87 -13.32 4.82 14.72
N ILE A 88 -12.78 5.88 14.12
CA ILE A 88 -13.57 7.06 13.73
C ILE A 88 -14.54 6.68 12.62
N LEU A 89 -14.10 5.94 11.60
CA LEU A 89 -14.94 5.55 10.47
C LEU A 89 -16.11 4.65 10.90
N ASP A 90 -15.86 3.69 11.80
CA ASP A 90 -16.89 2.82 12.37
C ASP A 90 -18.00 3.60 13.10
N LYS A 91 -17.70 4.81 13.59
CA LYS A 91 -18.69 5.67 14.25
C LYS A 91 -19.60 6.38 13.26
N TYR A 92 -19.09 6.85 12.13
CA TYR A 92 -19.82 7.75 11.21
C TYR A 92 -20.35 7.09 9.94
N TYR A 93 -19.77 5.97 9.53
CA TYR A 93 -20.12 5.27 8.30
C TYR A 93 -20.60 3.85 8.60
N SER A 94 -21.55 3.36 7.80
CA SER A 94 -22.06 2.00 7.90
C SER A 94 -21.14 0.99 7.25
N GLU A 95 -20.39 1.43 6.23
CA GLU A 95 -19.49 0.59 5.46
C GLU A 95 -18.17 1.31 5.21
N THR A 96 -17.07 0.61 5.49
CA THR A 96 -15.71 1.05 5.15
C THR A 96 -15.08 0.02 4.23
N ILE A 97 -14.68 0.47 3.06
CA ILE A 97 -13.99 -0.34 2.07
C ILE A 97 -12.49 -0.09 2.20
N LEU A 98 -11.74 -1.16 2.48
CA LEU A 98 -10.30 -1.12 2.31
C LEU A 98 -10.00 -1.50 0.87
N LEU A 99 -9.65 -0.48 0.08
CA LEU A 99 -9.02 -0.65 -1.20
C LEU A 99 -7.56 -1.01 -0.91
N ASP A 100 -7.33 -2.32 -0.79
CA ASP A 100 -5.98 -2.84 -0.84
C ASP A 100 -5.32 -2.29 -2.11
N PHE A 101 -3.99 -2.09 -2.06
CA PHE A 101 -3.23 -2.06 -3.30
C PHE A 101 -3.70 -3.25 -4.15
N PRO A 102 -3.68 -3.17 -5.50
CA PRO A 102 -3.32 -4.39 -6.22
C PRO A 102 -2.03 -4.84 -5.52
N MET A 103 -2.12 -5.81 -4.60
CA MET A 103 -0.98 -6.52 -4.01
C MET A 103 -0.16 -6.78 -5.24
N ALA A 104 0.92 -6.00 -5.45
CA ALA A 104 1.54 -5.82 -6.76
C ALA A 104 1.53 -7.19 -7.39
N GLU A 105 0.64 -7.44 -8.37
CA GLU A 105 0.21 -8.80 -8.72
C GLU A 105 1.49 -9.59 -8.77
N THR A 106 1.73 -10.49 -7.80
CA THR A 106 3.09 -10.90 -7.40
C THR A 106 3.84 -11.15 -8.67
N SER A 107 4.63 -10.17 -9.16
CA SER A 107 4.88 -10.12 -10.62
C SER A 107 5.55 -11.42 -10.93
N THR A 108 4.89 -12.29 -11.68
CA THR A 108 5.41 -13.63 -11.90
C THR A 108 6.35 -13.45 -13.08
N GLY A 109 7.62 -13.21 -12.80
CA GLY A 109 8.58 -12.89 -13.84
C GLY A 109 9.97 -12.61 -13.30
N ALA A 110 10.94 -12.54 -14.20
CA ALA A 110 12.32 -12.28 -13.84
C ALA A 110 12.55 -10.89 -13.21
N TYR A 111 11.77 -9.87 -13.59
CA TYR A 111 11.85 -8.53 -12.99
C TYR A 111 11.51 -8.52 -11.50
N SER A 112 10.47 -9.24 -11.07
CA SER A 112 10.08 -9.27 -9.65
C SER A 112 11.09 -9.98 -8.76
N LYS A 113 11.76 -11.01 -9.28
CA LYS A 113 12.87 -11.70 -8.60
C LYS A 113 14.03 -10.76 -8.30
N LEU A 114 14.13 -9.66 -9.06
CA LEU A 114 15.07 -8.56 -8.85
C LEU A 114 14.45 -7.34 -8.14
N PHE A 115 13.20 -7.44 -7.66
CA PHE A 115 12.44 -6.34 -7.06
C PHE A 115 12.27 -5.13 -7.99
N LEU A 116 12.11 -5.39 -9.29
CA LEU A 116 11.89 -4.39 -10.33
C LEU A 116 10.48 -4.51 -10.90
N LEU A 117 10.01 -3.42 -11.50
CA LEU A 117 8.82 -3.43 -12.35
C LEU A 117 9.15 -4.01 -13.72
N ASP A 118 8.16 -4.61 -14.38
CA ASP A 118 8.30 -5.16 -15.72
C ASP A 118 8.71 -4.04 -16.70
N GLY A 119 9.70 -4.31 -17.55
CA GLY A 119 10.26 -3.32 -18.49
C GLY A 119 11.23 -2.31 -17.87
N ALA A 120 11.73 -2.56 -16.65
CA ALA A 120 12.76 -1.71 -16.05
C ALA A 120 14.01 -1.60 -16.95
N PRO A 121 14.62 -0.40 -17.08
CA PRO A 121 15.82 -0.20 -17.88
C PRO A 121 16.97 -1.16 -17.50
N LEU A 122 17.74 -1.60 -18.50
CA LEU A 122 18.86 -2.54 -18.33
C LEU A 122 19.86 -2.14 -17.24
N ASP A 123 20.14 -0.85 -17.11
CA ASP A 123 21.08 -0.36 -16.10
C ASP A 123 20.52 -0.53 -14.67
N LEU A 124 19.20 -0.43 -14.49
CA LEU A 124 18.56 -0.75 -13.21
C LEU A 124 18.59 -2.26 -12.95
N VAL A 125 18.36 -3.09 -13.97
CA VAL A 125 18.47 -4.56 -13.87
C VAL A 125 19.86 -4.98 -13.38
N ARG A 126 20.92 -4.44 -14.01
CA ARG A 126 22.32 -4.69 -13.61
C ARG A 126 22.62 -4.20 -12.20
N THR A 127 22.11 -3.03 -11.83
CA THR A 127 22.34 -2.43 -10.51
C THR A 127 21.63 -3.21 -9.40
N ALA A 128 20.38 -3.61 -9.63
CA ALA A 128 19.61 -4.46 -8.72
C ALA A 128 20.31 -5.81 -8.54
N TYR A 129 20.69 -6.47 -9.63
CA TYR A 129 21.44 -7.73 -9.60
C TYR A 129 22.71 -7.63 -8.74
N ARG A 130 23.56 -6.64 -9.01
CA ARG A 130 24.81 -6.44 -8.24
C ARG A 130 24.55 -6.21 -6.76
N THR A 131 23.48 -5.47 -6.43
CA THR A 131 23.11 -5.18 -5.05
C THR A 131 22.62 -6.43 -4.34
N LEU A 132 21.73 -7.20 -4.97
CA LEU A 132 21.20 -8.46 -4.43
C LEU A 132 22.28 -9.54 -4.32
N ALA A 133 23.17 -9.64 -5.31
CA ALA A 133 24.32 -10.54 -5.27
C ALA A 133 25.22 -10.22 -4.08
N LYS A 134 25.48 -8.94 -3.80
CA LYS A 134 26.21 -8.52 -2.61
C LYS A 134 25.50 -8.87 -1.30
N ILE A 135 24.18 -9.02 -1.27
CA ILE A 135 23.44 -9.35 -0.03
C ILE A 135 23.39 -10.87 0.19
N TYR A 136 23.07 -11.62 -0.87
CA TYR A 136 22.76 -13.05 -0.80
C TYR A 136 23.92 -13.97 -1.21
N HIS A 137 25.11 -13.43 -1.52
CA HIS A 137 26.30 -14.24 -1.81
C HIS A 137 26.56 -15.28 -0.72
N THR A 138 26.88 -16.52 -1.11
CA THR A 138 27.09 -17.64 -0.18
C THR A 138 28.24 -17.43 0.80
N ASP A 139 29.19 -16.57 0.43
CA ASP A 139 30.35 -16.27 1.28
C ASP A 139 30.05 -15.26 2.39
N LYS A 140 28.81 -14.75 2.46
CA LYS A 140 28.38 -13.84 3.52
C LYS A 140 27.59 -14.57 4.60
N PRO A 141 27.63 -14.10 5.84
CA PRO A 141 26.83 -14.67 6.93
C PRO A 141 25.32 -14.56 6.67
N THR A 142 24.88 -13.60 5.85
CA THR A 142 23.50 -13.43 5.37
C THR A 142 23.23 -14.15 4.04
N GLY A 143 24.18 -14.97 3.57
CA GLY A 143 24.13 -15.65 2.29
C GLY A 143 22.99 -16.65 2.20
N ASP A 144 22.37 -16.74 1.04
CA ASP A 144 21.29 -17.67 0.76
C ASP A 144 21.48 -18.23 -0.65
N LYS A 145 21.98 -19.47 -0.74
CA LYS A 145 22.29 -20.13 -2.01
C LYS A 145 21.06 -20.25 -2.90
N ALA A 146 19.90 -20.57 -2.32
CA ALA A 146 18.67 -20.76 -3.08
C ALA A 146 18.21 -19.42 -3.68
N LYS A 147 18.21 -18.34 -2.88
CA LYS A 147 17.89 -17.00 -3.40
C LYS A 147 18.88 -16.53 -4.46
N MET A 148 20.17 -16.78 -4.27
CA MET A 148 21.18 -16.37 -5.25
C MET A 148 21.00 -17.11 -6.59
N GLN A 149 20.59 -18.38 -6.56
CA GLN A 149 20.26 -19.13 -7.78
C GLN A 149 19.05 -18.53 -8.50
N ASP A 150 17.98 -18.19 -7.77
CA ASP A 150 16.80 -17.50 -8.31
C ASP A 150 17.17 -16.15 -8.97
N ILE A 151 17.99 -15.35 -8.29
CA ILE A 151 18.46 -14.04 -8.78
C ILE A 151 19.30 -14.20 -10.06
N ASN A 152 20.20 -15.19 -10.10
CA ASN A 152 21.02 -15.46 -11.28
C ASN A 152 20.19 -15.94 -12.47
N ALA A 153 19.20 -16.80 -12.24
CA ALA A 153 18.30 -17.30 -13.27
C ALA A 153 17.50 -16.14 -13.89
N ALA A 154 16.90 -15.29 -13.05
CA ALA A 154 16.15 -14.12 -13.48
C ALA A 154 17.02 -13.12 -14.26
N TYR A 155 18.22 -12.82 -13.78
CA TYR A 155 19.13 -11.92 -14.50
C TYR A 155 19.53 -12.48 -15.87
N LYS A 156 19.77 -13.79 -15.98
CA LYS A 156 20.11 -14.45 -17.25
C LYS A 156 18.95 -14.39 -18.25
N GLU A 157 17.73 -14.63 -17.78
CA GLU A 157 16.51 -14.53 -18.58
C GLU A 157 16.38 -13.13 -19.19
N LEU A 158 16.44 -12.09 -18.35
CA LEU A 158 16.33 -10.70 -18.81
C LEU A 158 17.44 -10.32 -19.78
N MET A 159 18.71 -10.64 -19.48
CA MET A 159 19.81 -10.28 -20.37
C MET A 159 19.78 -11.04 -21.71
N GLY A 160 19.18 -12.23 -21.75
CA GLY A 160 19.01 -13.02 -22.98
C GLY A 160 17.99 -12.41 -23.94
N GLU A 161 16.92 -11.79 -23.41
CA GLU A 161 15.88 -11.16 -24.23
C GLU A 161 16.42 -9.96 -25.04
N PHE A 162 17.30 -9.14 -24.46
CA PHE A 162 17.83 -7.95 -25.14
C PHE A 162 18.87 -8.27 -26.22
N VAL A 163 19.65 -9.35 -26.06
CA VAL A 163 20.69 -9.72 -27.03
C VAL A 163 20.09 -10.23 -28.35
N ASN A 164 18.85 -10.74 -28.33
CA ASN A 164 18.16 -11.22 -29.52
C ASN A 164 17.40 -10.12 -30.29
N GLY A 165 17.29 -8.90 -29.73
CA GLY A 165 16.51 -7.80 -30.31
C GLY A 165 17.28 -6.87 -31.25
N ASP A 166 18.61 -6.86 -31.21
CA ASP A 166 19.46 -5.91 -31.95
C ASP A 166 20.01 -6.47 -33.28
N SER A 167 19.52 -7.62 -33.76
CA SER A 167 20.12 -8.31 -34.92
C SER A 167 19.66 -7.87 -36.32
N ASP A 168 18.61 -7.04 -36.47
CA ASP A 168 18.02 -6.76 -37.80
C ASP A 168 17.95 -5.26 -38.12
N GLU A 169 19.08 -4.64 -38.46
CA GLU A 169 19.09 -3.48 -39.38
C GLU A 169 20.51 -3.25 -39.96
N LYS A 170 20.91 -4.12 -40.90
CA LYS A 170 21.86 -3.72 -41.94
C LYS A 170 21.07 -3.54 -43.22
N GLY A 171 20.71 -2.29 -43.49
CA GLY A 171 20.19 -1.87 -44.80
C GLY A 171 21.27 -2.00 -45.87
N ASP A 172 20.85 -2.56 -47.01
CA ASP A 172 21.51 -2.43 -48.32
C ASP A 172 21.44 -0.99 -48.84
#